data_AF-A0A2V7E3T3-F1
#
_entry.id   AF-A0A2V7E3T3-F1
#
_cell.length_a   1.000
_cell.length_b   1.000
_cell.length_c   1.000
_cell.angle_alpha   90.00
_cell.angle_beta   90.00
_cell.angle_gamma   90.00
#
_symmetry.space_group_name_H-M   'P 1'
#
loop_
_entity.id
_entity.type
_entity.pdbx_description
1 polymer ?
#
loop_
_entity_poly.entity_id
_entity_poly.type
_entity_poly.pdbx_seq_one_letter_code
_entity_poly.pdbx_strand_id
1 'polypeptide(L)'
;MLYGGTRITDADAWLSLFFDGKEIPDPATGNKGTNFAHYRGIDDLLHVGRVERDVKKRAAIYAEAQKRMERDLVCLPISDVPGQWARNPKRVSTPFAADYGEFSLHYSYNYPELLKVLN
;
A
#
# COMPACT_ATOMS: atom_id res chain seq x y z
N MET A 1 15.78 3.00 1.46
CA MET A 1 14.89 3.32 0.32
C MET A 1 13.58 3.85 0.91
N LEU A 2 13.10 5.03 0.50
CA LEU A 2 11.76 5.49 0.88
C LEU A 2 10.79 4.92 -0.16
N TYR A 3 9.99 3.92 0.23
CA TYR A 3 8.96 3.36 -0.63
C TYR A 3 7.60 3.86 -0.16
N GLY A 4 6.99 4.74 -0.95
CA GLY A 4 5.62 5.18 -0.77
C GLY A 4 4.68 4.30 -1.58
N GLY A 5 3.65 3.76 -0.94
CA GLY A 5 2.62 3.00 -1.62
C GLY A 5 1.33 3.03 -0.84
N THR A 6 0.22 2.85 -1.52
CA THR A 6 -1.05 2.46 -0.91
C THR A 6 -1.54 1.21 -1.62
N ARG A 7 -2.25 0.35 -0.89
CA ARG A 7 -2.90 -0.85 -1.44
C ARG A 7 -4.36 -0.86 -1.03
N ILE A 8 -5.11 -1.82 -1.55
CA ILE A 8 -6.45 -2.12 -1.05
C ILE A 8 -6.37 -2.25 0.48
N THR A 9 -7.41 -1.84 1.19
CA THR A 9 -7.51 -1.88 2.66
C THR A 9 -7.61 -3.32 3.20
N ASP A 10 -6.58 -4.13 2.90
CA ASP A 10 -6.36 -5.50 3.35
C ASP A 10 -4.87 -5.64 3.71
N ALA A 11 -4.59 -6.10 4.93
CA ALA A 11 -3.22 -6.25 5.42
C ALA A 11 -2.40 -7.26 4.61
N ASP A 12 -3.03 -8.29 4.03
CA ASP A 12 -2.33 -9.29 3.21
C ASP A 12 -1.72 -8.68 1.97
N ALA A 13 -2.46 -7.78 1.30
CA ALA A 13 -2.00 -7.13 0.07
C ALA A 13 -0.77 -6.25 0.31
N TRP A 14 -0.69 -5.61 1.48
CA TRP A 14 0.48 -4.82 1.87
C TRP A 14 1.63 -5.70 2.32
N LEU A 15 1.40 -6.54 3.34
CA LEU A 15 2.45 -7.29 4.00
C LEU A 15 3.04 -8.36 3.08
N SER A 16 2.23 -9.03 2.26
CA SER A 16 2.75 -10.04 1.33
C SER A 16 3.67 -9.41 0.29
N LEU A 17 3.26 -8.28 -0.28
CA LEU A 17 4.04 -7.64 -1.34
C LEU A 17 5.41 -7.12 -0.86
N PHE A 18 5.47 -6.59 0.36
CA PHE A 18 6.68 -5.95 0.86
C PHE A 18 7.51 -6.83 1.81
N PHE A 19 6.95 -7.91 2.34
CA PHE A 19 7.60 -8.66 3.41
C PHE A 19 7.44 -10.19 3.34
N ASP A 20 6.71 -10.74 2.36
CA ASP A 20 6.76 -12.19 2.06
C ASP A 20 8.15 -12.53 1.51
N GLY A 21 8.75 -13.61 2.01
CA GLY A 21 10.06 -14.07 1.56
C GLY A 21 10.12 -14.46 0.08
N LYS A 22 8.98 -14.68 -0.59
CA LYS A 22 8.90 -14.89 -2.04
C LYS A 22 9.10 -13.63 -2.85
N GLU A 23 8.85 -12.47 -2.26
CA GLU A 23 9.00 -11.16 -2.90
C GLU A 23 10.43 -10.60 -2.76
N ILE A 24 11.38 -11.40 -2.28
CA ILE A 24 12.77 -10.96 -2.16
C ILE A 24 13.38 -10.85 -3.57
N PRO A 25 13.89 -9.66 -3.98
CA PRO A 25 14.57 -9.52 -5.25
C PRO A 25 15.78 -10.45 -5.34
N ASP A 26 15.89 -11.19 -6.45
CA ASP A 26 16.98 -12.13 -6.70
C ASP A 26 17.33 -12.15 -8.19
N PRO A 27 18.47 -11.55 -8.59
CA PRO A 27 18.93 -11.55 -9.96
C PRO A 27 19.20 -12.95 -10.54
N ALA A 28 19.57 -13.92 -9.70
CA ALA A 28 19.91 -15.27 -10.17
C ALA A 28 18.67 -16.04 -10.65
N THR A 29 17.53 -15.79 -10.02
CA THR A 29 16.23 -16.37 -10.42
C THR A 29 15.41 -15.44 -11.32
N GLY A 30 15.85 -14.19 -11.50
CA GLY A 30 15.12 -13.14 -12.22
C GLY A 30 13.96 -12.56 -11.42
N ASN A 31 13.88 -12.83 -10.12
CA ASN A 31 12.83 -12.31 -9.25
C ASN A 31 13.00 -10.80 -9.05
N LYS A 32 11.94 -10.05 -9.34
CA LYS A 32 11.88 -8.58 -9.22
C LYS A 32 10.90 -8.13 -8.13
N GLY A 33 10.67 -8.98 -7.12
CA GLY A 33 9.77 -8.68 -6.01
C GLY A 33 10.19 -7.44 -5.22
N THR A 34 9.34 -7.03 -4.27
CA THR A 34 9.48 -5.75 -3.56
C THR A 34 9.84 -5.85 -2.09
N ASN A 35 10.21 -7.05 -1.61
CA ASN A 35 10.77 -7.24 -0.27
C ASN A 35 12.25 -6.85 -0.23
N PHE A 36 12.48 -5.53 -0.24
CA PHE A 36 13.82 -4.95 -0.18
C PHE A 36 14.50 -5.11 1.19
N ALA A 37 13.77 -5.53 2.22
CA ALA A 37 14.34 -5.85 3.52
C ALA A 37 14.99 -7.25 3.54
N HIS A 38 14.80 -8.06 2.50
CA HIS A 38 15.22 -9.47 2.47
C HIS A 38 14.70 -10.27 3.67
N TYR A 39 13.54 -9.87 4.19
CA TYR A 39 12.97 -10.38 5.44
C TYR A 39 12.10 -11.62 5.21
N ARG A 40 12.11 -12.56 6.17
CA ARG A 40 11.33 -13.82 6.11
C ARG A 40 10.62 -14.15 7.44
N GLY A 41 10.77 -13.31 8.47
CA GLY A 41 10.40 -13.66 9.85
C GLY A 41 8.89 -13.72 10.12
N ILE A 42 8.04 -13.35 9.15
CA ILE A 42 6.58 -13.40 9.25
C ILE A 42 5.92 -14.31 8.20
N ASP A 43 6.69 -15.06 7.41
CA ASP A 43 6.15 -15.89 6.32
C ASP A 43 5.09 -16.89 6.84
N ASP A 44 5.28 -17.40 8.06
CA ASP A 44 4.34 -18.26 8.77
C ASP A 44 2.99 -17.55 9.02
N LEU A 45 3.05 -16.34 9.55
CA LEU A 45 1.86 -15.54 9.86
C LEU A 45 1.12 -15.11 8.59
N LEU A 46 1.85 -14.77 7.52
CA LEU A 46 1.26 -14.46 6.22
C LEU A 46 0.53 -15.67 5.63
N HIS A 47 1.15 -16.86 5.69
CA HIS A 47 0.52 -18.07 5.19
C HIS A 47 -0.79 -18.40 5.91
N VAL A 48 -0.80 -18.31 7.25
CA VAL A 48 -2.01 -18.57 8.06
C VAL A 48 -3.05 -17.47 7.85
N GLY A 49 -2.65 -16.19 7.86
CA GLY A 49 -3.56 -15.05 7.72
C GLY A 49 -4.29 -15.02 6.37
N ARG A 50 -3.65 -15.49 5.30
CA ARG A 50 -4.21 -15.51 3.94
C ARG A 50 -5.40 -16.47 3.79
N VAL A 51 -5.44 -17.53 4.58
CA VAL A 51 -6.48 -18.58 4.50
C VAL A 51 -7.50 -18.53 5.64
N GLU A 52 -7.25 -17.70 6.67
CA GLU A 52 -8.18 -17.50 7.79
C GLU A 52 -9.44 -16.76 7.32
N ARG A 53 -10.62 -17.32 7.66
CA ARG A 53 -11.92 -16.79 7.26
C ARG A 53 -12.56 -15.94 8.35
N ASP A 54 -12.21 -16.18 9.61
CA ASP A 54 -12.67 -15.35 10.72
C ASP A 54 -11.92 -14.02 10.71
N VAL A 55 -12.67 -12.94 10.50
CA VAL A 55 -12.12 -11.58 10.34
C VAL A 55 -11.35 -11.14 11.60
N LYS A 56 -11.81 -11.51 12.80
CA LYS A 56 -11.16 -11.11 14.05
C LYS A 56 -9.85 -11.86 14.26
N LYS A 57 -9.82 -13.17 13.97
CA LYS A 57 -8.60 -13.97 14.01
C LYS A 57 -7.60 -13.50 12.97
N ARG A 58 -8.06 -13.26 11.74
CA ARG A 58 -7.22 -12.73 10.64
C ARG A 58 -6.58 -11.40 11.02
N ALA A 59 -7.36 -10.48 11.61
CA ALA A 59 -6.84 -9.21 12.11
C ALA A 59 -5.79 -9.41 13.22
N ALA A 60 -6.02 -10.33 14.15
CA ALA A 60 -5.06 -10.64 15.23
C ALA A 60 -3.74 -11.23 14.69
N ILE A 61 -3.79 -12.08 13.68
CA ILE A 61 -2.62 -12.65 13.01
C ILE A 61 -1.77 -11.53 12.39
N TYR A 62 -2.37 -10.64 11.61
CA TYR A 62 -1.63 -9.54 10.98
C TYR A 62 -1.13 -8.50 11.99
N ALA A 63 -1.85 -8.28 13.09
CA ALA A 63 -1.36 -7.45 14.18
C ALA A 63 -0.10 -8.06 14.85
N GLU A 64 -0.04 -9.38 14.99
CA GLU A 64 1.16 -10.07 15.49
C GLU A 64 2.31 -9.99 14.47
N ALA A 65 2.03 -10.11 13.18
CA ALA A 65 3.04 -9.94 12.14
C ALA A 65 3.69 -8.55 12.20
N GLN A 66 2.89 -7.49 12.34
CA GLN A 66 3.38 -6.12 12.51
C GLN A 66 4.26 -5.97 13.77
N LYS A 67 3.81 -6.49 14.92
CA LYS A 67 4.62 -6.48 16.15
C LYS A 67 5.95 -7.21 16.00
N ARG A 68 5.98 -8.33 15.28
CA ARG A 68 7.23 -9.06 15.02
C ARG A 68 8.17 -8.24 14.14
N MET A 69 7.66 -7.62 13.08
CA MET A 69 8.45 -6.72 12.24
C MET A 69 9.02 -5.52 13.01
N GLU A 70 8.24 -4.95 13.94
CA GLU A 70 8.71 -3.86 14.82
C GLU A 70 9.85 -4.32 15.73
N ARG A 71 9.73 -5.50 16.34
CA ARG A 71 10.78 -6.09 17.19
C ARG A 71 12.06 -6.36 16.40
N ASP A 72 11.91 -6.83 15.17
CA ASP A 72 13.01 -7.18 14.28
C ASP A 72 13.58 -5.95 13.54
N LEU A 73 13.02 -4.75 13.78
CA LEU A 73 13.43 -3.47 13.18
C LEU A 73 13.51 -3.51 11.65
N VAL A 74 12.59 -4.25 11.02
CA VAL A 74 12.60 -4.55 9.58
C VAL A 74 12.37 -3.30 8.73
N CYS A 75 11.49 -2.41 9.20
CA CYS A 75 11.20 -1.14 8.55
C CYS A 75 10.90 -0.07 9.61
N LEU A 76 11.30 1.17 9.32
CA LEU A 76 10.93 2.34 10.12
C LEU A 76 9.78 3.07 9.43
N PRO A 77 8.54 3.01 9.97
CA PRO A 77 7.45 3.85 9.48
C PRO A 77 7.79 5.32 9.74
N ILE A 78 7.69 6.17 8.72
CA ILE A 78 8.06 7.60 8.84
C ILE A 78 6.81 8.48 8.90
N SER A 79 5.94 8.39 7.90
CA SER A 79 4.73 9.21 7.79
C SER A 79 3.73 8.57 6.86
N ASP A 80 2.45 8.69 7.18
CA ASP A 80 1.36 8.50 6.22
C ASP A 80 1.03 9.86 5.58
N VAL A 81 1.02 9.92 4.24
CA VAL A 81 0.89 11.17 3.49
C VAL A 81 -0.45 11.19 2.78
N PRO A 82 -1.39 12.07 3.18
CA PRO A 82 -2.67 12.17 2.48
C PRO A 82 -2.44 12.66 1.04
N GLY A 83 -3.15 12.06 0.09
CA GLY A 83 -3.19 12.55 -1.28
C GLY A 83 -3.84 13.94 -1.33
N GLN A 84 -3.05 14.98 -1.62
CA GLN A 84 -3.55 16.34 -1.77
C GLN A 84 -3.60 16.73 -3.24
N TRP A 85 -4.73 17.26 -3.68
CA TRP A 85 -4.95 17.63 -5.07
C TRP A 85 -5.63 18.99 -5.17
N ALA A 86 -4.99 19.95 -5.84
CA ALA A 86 -5.62 21.20 -6.23
C ALA A 86 -6.61 20.95 -7.37
N ARG A 87 -7.80 21.53 -7.31
CA ARG A 87 -8.86 21.35 -8.31
C ARG A 87 -9.44 22.69 -8.73
N ASN A 88 -9.88 22.79 -10.00
CA ASN A 88 -10.57 23.98 -10.50
C ASN A 88 -12.08 23.89 -10.16
N PRO A 89 -12.61 24.75 -9.27
CA PRO A 89 -14.00 24.65 -8.80
C PRO A 89 -15.04 24.95 -9.88
N LYS A 90 -14.64 25.55 -11.02
CA LYS A 90 -15.54 25.81 -12.16
C LYS A 90 -15.69 24.59 -13.08
N ARG A 91 -14.80 23.60 -12.96
CA ARG A 91 -14.73 22.44 -13.88
C ARG A 91 -14.99 21.11 -13.19
N VAL A 92 -14.86 21.07 -11.87
CA VAL A 92 -15.04 19.86 -11.07
C VAL A 92 -15.97 20.19 -9.91
N SER A 93 -17.11 19.51 -9.86
CA SER A 93 -18.06 19.62 -8.75
C SER A 93 -17.44 19.11 -7.47
N THR A 94 -17.57 19.86 -6.38
CA THR A 94 -17.11 19.46 -5.03
C THR A 94 -18.16 19.86 -3.98
N PRO A 95 -18.43 19.02 -2.95
CA PRO A 95 -17.90 17.66 -2.75
C PRO A 95 -18.52 16.64 -3.71
N PHE A 96 -17.81 15.52 -3.95
CA PHE A 96 -18.41 14.36 -4.61
C PHE A 96 -19.36 13.66 -3.63
N ALA A 97 -20.41 13.02 -4.14
CA ALA A 97 -21.17 12.10 -3.30
C ALA A 97 -20.28 10.87 -3.00
N ALA A 98 -20.31 10.40 -1.75
CA ALA A 98 -19.38 9.39 -1.24
C ALA A 98 -19.46 8.03 -1.98
N ASP A 99 -20.59 7.79 -2.66
CA ASP A 99 -20.88 6.63 -3.50
C ASP A 99 -20.15 6.63 -4.86
N TYR A 100 -19.66 7.78 -5.34
CA TYR A 100 -18.88 7.85 -6.59
C TYR A 100 -17.49 7.22 -6.48
N GLY A 101 -17.09 6.81 -5.27
CA GLY A 101 -15.79 6.22 -5.00
C GLY A 101 -14.70 7.26 -5.20
N GLU A 102 -14.35 7.96 -4.12
CA GLU A 102 -13.26 8.94 -4.10
C GLU A 102 -11.97 8.39 -4.77
N PHE A 103 -11.74 7.09 -4.68
CA PHE A 103 -10.64 6.36 -5.33
C PHE A 103 -10.68 6.26 -6.86
N SER A 104 -11.85 6.24 -7.50
CA SER A 104 -12.02 5.96 -8.94
C SER A 104 -11.58 7.13 -9.83
N LEU A 105 -11.67 8.36 -9.31
CA LEU A 105 -11.30 9.59 -10.01
C LEU A 105 -9.83 9.99 -9.80
N HIS A 106 -9.12 9.35 -8.86
CA HIS A 106 -7.75 9.73 -8.48
C HIS A 106 -6.68 9.35 -9.52
N TYR A 107 -6.98 8.46 -10.47
CA TYR A 107 -6.02 8.00 -11.49
C TYR A 107 -6.35 8.43 -12.91
N SER A 108 -7.52 9.03 -13.13
CA SER A 108 -8.05 9.28 -14.47
C SER A 108 -8.63 10.69 -14.51
N TYR A 109 -7.84 11.63 -15.05
CA TYR A 109 -8.18 12.94 -15.62
C TYR A 109 -7.28 14.07 -15.10
N ASN A 110 -6.07 14.16 -15.66
CA ASN A 110 -5.43 15.45 -15.89
C ASN A 110 -5.21 15.52 -17.40
N TYR A 111 -5.91 16.42 -18.10
CA TYR A 111 -5.57 16.83 -19.46
C TYR A 111 -4.37 17.79 -19.37
N PRO A 112 -3.13 17.33 -19.63
CA PRO A 112 -1.94 18.16 -19.41
C PRO A 112 -1.94 19.42 -20.28
N GLU A 113 -2.60 19.38 -21.43
CA GLU A 113 -2.77 20.50 -22.37
C GLU A 113 -3.56 21.70 -21.83
N LEU A 114 -4.25 21.58 -20.69
CA LEU A 114 -5.04 22.68 -20.09
C LEU A 114 -4.39 23.34 -18.87
N LEU A 115 -3.25 22.83 -18.40
CA LEU A 115 -2.42 23.49 -17.39
C LEU A 115 -1.52 24.53 -18.06
N LYS A 116 -2.11 25.66 -18.50
CA LYS A 116 -1.32 26.85 -18.80
C LYS A 116 -0.92 27.50 -17.48
N VAL A 117 0.37 27.44 -17.16
CA VAL A 117 0.97 28.31 -16.14
C VAL A 117 0.78 29.74 -16.62
N LEU A 118 -0.02 30.52 -15.89
CA LEU A 118 -0.15 31.94 -16.14
C LEU A 118 1.12 32.59 -15.59
N ASN A 119 1.88 33.24 -16.49
CA ASN A 119 2.97 34.15 -16.11
C ASN A 119 2.44 35.35 -15.32
#